data_AF-A0A524PZS3-F1
#
_entry.id   AF-A0A524PZS3-F1
#
_cell.length_a   1.000
_cell.length_b   1.000
_cell.length_c   1.000
_cell.angle_alpha   90.00
_cell.angle_beta   90.00
_cell.angle_gamma   90.00
#
_symmetry.space_group_name_H-M   'P 1'
#
loop_
_entity.id
_entity.type
_entity.pdbx_description
1 polymer ?
#
loop_
_entity_poly.entity_id
_entity_poly.type
_entity_poly.pdbx_seq_one_letter_code
_entity_poly.pdbx_strand_id
1 'polypeptide(L)'
;VSKRIIDKLVRGSADTVGISVEHLSNREFEIFQLIGNGFSTKEMAKKLNLSIYTVESHKKNIKEKLKLKNSSDLVKYAIQWVITQTR
;
A
#
# COMPACT_ATOMS: atom_id res chain seq x y z
N VAL A 1 40.60 0.11 7.86
CA VAL A 1 39.55 0.85 7.13
C VAL A 1 38.83 -0.13 6.20
N SER A 2 37.57 -0.49 6.46
CA SER A 2 36.61 -0.89 5.40
C SER A 2 35.22 -1.18 5.98
N LYS A 3 34.26 -0.38 5.51
CA LYS A 3 32.86 -0.29 5.88
C LYS A 3 32.07 -1.53 5.40
N ARG A 4 31.88 -2.56 6.22
CA ARG A 4 30.96 -3.68 5.87
C ARG A 4 29.99 -4.10 6.98
N ILE A 5 29.89 -3.32 8.06
CA ILE A 5 28.99 -3.62 9.19
C ILE A 5 27.72 -2.75 9.17
N ILE A 6 27.68 -1.70 8.34
CA ILE A 6 26.60 -0.69 8.37
C ILE A 6 25.46 -0.97 7.36
N ASP A 7 25.63 -1.91 6.43
CA ASP A 7 24.59 -2.23 5.44
C ASP A 7 23.48 -3.14 6.03
N LYS A 8 23.74 -3.79 7.17
CA LYS A 8 22.81 -4.76 7.77
C LYS A 8 21.72 -4.14 8.66
N LEU A 9 21.71 -2.81 8.83
CA LEU A 9 20.70 -2.10 9.62
C LEU A 9 19.71 -1.29 8.74
N VAL A 10 20.07 -1.00 7.48
CA VAL A 10 19.20 -0.37 6.48
C VAL A 10 18.53 -1.42 5.56
N ARG A 11 18.55 -2.69 5.95
CA ARG A 11 17.82 -3.75 5.23
C ARG A 11 16.91 -4.55 6.15
N GLY A 12 16.16 -3.83 6.97
CA GLY A 12 14.92 -4.37 7.54
C GLY A 12 13.85 -4.40 6.46
N SER A 13 13.40 -5.60 6.08
CA SER A 13 12.18 -5.86 5.29
C SER A 13 12.30 -5.81 3.75
N ALA A 14 13.30 -6.50 3.18
CA ALA A 14 13.25 -6.91 1.77
C ALA A 14 12.61 -8.31 1.58
N ASP A 15 11.87 -8.80 2.57
CA ASP A 15 11.15 -10.09 2.53
C ASP A 15 9.73 -9.96 1.95
N THR A 16 9.44 -8.95 1.11
CA THR A 16 8.18 -8.90 0.34
C THR A 16 8.38 -9.53 -1.04
N VAL A 17 8.81 -10.78 -1.03
CA VAL A 17 8.73 -11.64 -2.22
C VAL A 17 7.25 -12.04 -2.38
N GLY A 18 6.53 -11.39 -3.31
CA GLY A 18 5.30 -11.95 -3.89
C GLY A 18 3.95 -11.44 -3.36
N ILE A 19 3.83 -10.21 -2.86
CA ILE A 19 2.51 -9.59 -2.65
C ILE A 19 2.13 -8.76 -3.88
N SER A 20 1.79 -9.43 -5.00
CA SER A 20 1.51 -8.73 -6.25
C SER A 20 0.20 -7.94 -6.15
N VAL A 21 0.29 -6.62 -6.34
CA VAL A 21 -0.86 -5.72 -6.54
C VAL A 21 -1.75 -6.13 -7.72
N GLU A 22 -1.27 -7.01 -8.59
CA GLU A 22 -1.97 -7.61 -9.72
C GLU A 22 -3.23 -8.41 -9.32
N HIS A 23 -3.33 -8.84 -8.06
CA HIS A 23 -4.53 -9.52 -7.54
C HIS A 23 -5.65 -8.55 -7.10
N LEU A 24 -5.36 -7.26 -7.07
CA LEU A 24 -6.36 -6.24 -6.79
C LEU A 24 -7.26 -6.05 -8.01
N SER A 25 -8.56 -5.94 -7.77
CA SER A 25 -9.48 -5.51 -8.82
C SER A 25 -9.20 -4.05 -9.19
N ASN A 26 -9.58 -3.61 -10.39
CA ASN A 26 -9.39 -2.22 -10.84
C ASN A 26 -9.77 -1.19 -9.77
N ARG A 27 -10.91 -1.39 -9.11
CA ARG A 27 -11.39 -0.48 -8.07
C ARG A 27 -10.56 -0.49 -6.80
N GLU A 28 -10.10 -1.66 -6.39
CA GLU A 28 -9.22 -1.82 -5.24
C GLU A 28 -7.84 -1.21 -5.51
N PHE A 29 -7.35 -1.37 -6.74
CA PHE A 29 -6.12 -0.75 -7.20
C PHE A 29 -6.21 0.77 -7.22
N GLU A 30 -7.30 1.35 -7.73
CA GLU A 30 -7.54 2.81 -7.66
C GLU A 30 -7.48 3.32 -6.21
N ILE A 31 -8.16 2.63 -5.28
CA ILE A 31 -8.14 2.98 -3.85
C ILE A 31 -6.72 2.83 -3.29
N PHE A 32 -6.02 1.75 -3.63
CA PHE A 32 -4.64 1.52 -3.22
C PHE A 32 -3.69 2.63 -3.68
N GLN A 33 -3.80 3.07 -4.93
CA GLN A 33 -3.02 4.19 -5.46
C GLN A 33 -3.33 5.49 -4.72
N LEU A 34 -4.60 5.78 -4.44
CA LEU A 34 -4.97 6.98 -3.69
C LEU A 34 -4.43 6.95 -2.25
N ILE A 35 -4.39 5.78 -1.61
CA ILE A 35 -3.75 5.62 -0.30
C ILE A 35 -2.25 5.95 -0.39
N GLY A 36 -1.56 5.43 -1.40
CA GLY A 36 -0.13 5.70 -1.61
C GLY A 36 0.18 7.16 -1.91
N ASN A 37 -0.76 7.87 -2.53
CA ASN A 37 -0.69 9.31 -2.77
C ASN A 37 -1.09 10.17 -1.56
N GLY A 38 -1.43 9.55 -0.42
CA GLY A 38 -1.75 10.27 0.83
C GLY A 38 -3.18 10.80 0.94
N PHE A 39 -4.12 10.35 0.10
CA PHE A 39 -5.51 10.76 0.21
C PHE A 39 -6.19 10.13 1.44
N SER A 40 -6.97 10.92 2.16
CA SER A 40 -7.77 10.45 3.29
C SER A 40 -8.96 9.61 2.82
N THR A 41 -9.50 8.73 3.69
CA THR A 41 -10.69 7.91 3.35
C THR A 41 -11.86 8.75 2.85
N LYS A 42 -12.08 9.94 3.43
CA LYS A 42 -13.11 10.89 3.01
C LYS A 42 -12.85 11.48 1.62
N GLU A 43 -11.59 11.79 1.32
CA GLU A 43 -11.18 12.35 0.03
C GLU A 43 -11.27 11.31 -1.08
N MET A 44 -10.83 10.08 -0.80
CA MET A 44 -10.99 8.94 -1.69
C MET A 44 -12.46 8.69 -1.99
N ALA A 45 -13.31 8.67 -0.96
CA ALA A 45 -14.76 8.51 -1.10
C ALA A 45 -15.35 9.59 -2.03
N LYS A 46 -14.99 10.86 -1.81
CA LYS A 46 -15.44 11.98 -2.66
C LYS A 46 -14.94 11.86 -4.09
N LYS A 47 -13.66 11.54 -4.29
CA LYS A 47 -13.03 11.45 -5.62
C LYS A 47 -13.58 10.30 -6.45
N LEU A 48 -13.89 9.18 -5.78
CA LEU A 48 -14.41 7.96 -6.39
C LEU A 48 -15.95 7.94 -6.45
N ASN A 49 -16.65 8.97 -5.94
CA ASN A 49 -18.11 8.99 -5.78
C ASN A 49 -18.63 7.74 -5.03
N LEU A 50 -17.96 7.35 -3.96
CA LEU A 50 -18.31 6.22 -3.09
C LEU A 50 -18.64 6.70 -1.68
N SER A 51 -19.35 5.87 -0.92
CA SER A 51 -19.48 6.08 0.51
C SER A 51 -18.17 5.75 1.23
N ILE A 52 -17.90 6.43 2.35
CA ILE A 52 -16.75 6.17 3.23
C ILE A 52 -16.73 4.68 3.63
N TYR A 53 -17.90 4.12 3.96
CA TYR A 53 -18.06 2.71 4.31
C TYR A 53 -17.60 1.77 3.18
N THR A 54 -17.93 2.13 1.93
CA THR A 54 -17.52 1.35 0.75
C THR A 54 -15.99 1.37 0.60
N VAL A 55 -15.35 2.54 0.79
CA VAL A 55 -13.89 2.66 0.76
C VAL A 55 -13.24 1.84 1.88
N GLU A 56 -13.82 1.83 3.09
CA GLU A 56 -13.34 0.99 4.19
C GLU A 56 -13.47 -0.51 3.88
N SER A 57 -14.58 -0.92 3.28
CA SER A 57 -14.79 -2.31 2.82
C SER A 57 -13.74 -2.71 1.79
N HIS A 58 -13.47 -1.85 0.79
CA HIS A 58 -12.39 -2.09 -0.17
C HIS A 58 -11.02 -2.15 0.51
N LYS A 59 -10.71 -1.27 1.48
CA LYS A 59 -9.46 -1.35 2.25
C LYS A 59 -9.31 -2.68 2.99
N LYS A 60 -10.41 -3.22 3.52
CA LYS A 60 -10.42 -4.54 4.15
C LYS A 60 -10.11 -5.63 3.13
N ASN A 61 -10.77 -5.64 1.97
CA ASN A 61 -10.52 -6.62 0.92
C ASN A 61 -9.09 -6.53 0.38
N ILE A 62 -8.57 -5.33 0.14
CA ILE A 62 -7.18 -5.08 -0.24
C ILE A 62 -6.23 -5.67 0.80
N LYS A 63 -6.50 -5.43 2.09
CA LYS A 63 -5.70 -5.96 3.19
C LYS A 63 -5.67 -7.50 3.19
N GLU A 64 -6.83 -8.13 2.98
CA GLU A 64 -6.94 -9.60 2.90
C GLU A 64 -6.21 -10.16 1.68
N LYS A 65 -6.39 -9.54 0.50
CA LYS A 65 -5.72 -9.92 -0.75
C LYS A 65 -4.21 -9.77 -0.68
N LEU A 66 -3.73 -8.69 -0.08
CA LEU A 66 -2.31 -8.43 0.12
C LEU A 66 -1.74 -9.13 1.37
N LYS A 67 -2.54 -9.92 2.09
CA LYS A 67 -2.15 -10.63 3.32
C LYS A 67 -1.48 -9.73 4.37
N LEU A 68 -1.94 -8.48 4.46
CA LEU A 68 -1.40 -7.50 5.39
C LEU A 68 -2.10 -7.62 6.75
N LYS A 69 -1.35 -7.45 7.85
CA LYS A 69 -1.92 -7.57 9.19
C LYS A 69 -2.63 -6.27 9.61
N ASN A 70 -2.00 -5.13 9.34
CA ASN A 70 -2.48 -3.82 9.81
C ASN A 70 -2.79 -2.85 8.68
N SER A 71 -3.66 -1.88 8.97
CA SER A 71 -3.93 -0.74 8.09
C SER A 71 -2.68 0.12 7.86
N SER A 72 -1.80 0.24 8.86
CA SER A 72 -0.53 0.96 8.72
C SER A 72 0.41 0.28 7.73
N ASP A 73 0.42 -1.06 7.69
CA ASP A 73 1.22 -1.82 6.71
C ASP A 73 0.68 -1.60 5.29
N LEU A 74 -0.65 -1.51 5.12
CA LEU A 74 -1.27 -1.16 3.84
C LEU A 74 -0.83 0.22 3.35
N VAL A 75 -0.82 1.22 4.24
CA VAL A 75 -0.39 2.58 3.88
C VAL A 75 1.09 2.58 3.49
N LYS A 76 1.97 1.96 4.29
CA LYS A 76 3.40 1.86 3.97
C LYS A 76 3.64 1.16 2.63
N TYR A 77 2.92 0.06 2.38
CA TYR A 77 3.03 -0.69 1.13
C TYR A 77 2.58 0.14 -0.07
N ALA A 78 1.46 0.85 0.05
CA ALA A 78 0.98 1.74 -1.00
C ALA A 78 1.96 2.88 -1.31
N ILE A 79 2.54 3.50 -0.28
CA ILE A 79 3.55 4.56 -0.45
C ILE A 79 4.79 4.02 -1.17
N GLN A 80 5.33 2.88 -0.72
CA GLN A 80 6.49 2.24 -1.36
C GLN A 80 6.21 1.88 -2.82
N TRP A 81 5.02 1.36 -3.12
CA TRP A 81 4.61 1.02 -4.47
C TRP A 81 4.54 2.25 -5.38
N VAL A 82 3.90 3.34 -4.93
CA VAL A 82 3.81 4.60 -5.71
C VAL A 82 5.19 5.19 -5.99
N ILE A 83 6.09 5.18 -5.01
CA ILE A 83 7.47 5.68 -5.20
C ILE A 83 8.25 4.81 -6.19
N THR A 84 8.04 3.49 -6.17
CA THR A 84 8.72 2.54 -7.07
C THR A 84 8.20 2.66 -8.50
N GLN A 85 6.90 2.87 -8.69
CA GLN A 85 6.27 3.00 -10.01
C GLN A 85 6.53 4.36 -10.68
N THR A 86 6.83 5.40 -9.88
CA THR A 86 7.09 6.77 -10.37
C THR A 86 8.54 6.97 -10.85
N ARG A 87 9.34 5.90 -10.91
CA ARG A 87 10.76 5.93 -11.29
C ARG A 87 11.01 5.12 -12.55
#